data_AF-A0A7S2BGX5-F1
#
_entry.id   AF-A0A7S2BGX5-F1
#
_cell.length_a   1.000
_cell.length_b   1.000
_cell.length_c   1.000
_cell.angle_alpha   90.00
_cell.angle_beta   90.00
_cell.angle_gamma   90.00
#
_symmetry.space_group_name_H-M   'P 1'
#
loop_
_entity.id
_entity.type
_entity.pdbx_description
1 polymer ?
#
loop_
_entity_poly.entity_id
_entity_poly.type
_entity_poly.pdbx_seq_one_letter_code
_entity_poly.pdbx_strand_id
1 'polypeptide(L)'
;STGTDFQEGDEIDDKVRYPWRVIVFIVGFVLIFCVDFLLLSKDVSHIRTCTAAYWVALVGIYPFVVLAIRFGARSMKELDRWHSERGDGIIEGDLQVTAKSVTILPCAACLIGLLAGLLGLGGGEFTVPLLLEFGFQTRVAAATSGFLTFLNTFSDIAHYIIAGTMEPFLGHGITLFFVAMLGSFAGLAVGNTQFVRERSFLIIFLVAF
;
A
#
# COMPACT_ATOMS: atom_id res chain seq x y z
N SER A 1 -26.51 -32.40 17.91
CA SER A 1 -25.83 -31.26 18.57
C SER A 1 -25.10 -30.43 17.51
N THR A 2 -25.80 -30.09 16.42
CA THR A 2 -25.22 -29.53 15.19
C THR A 2 -25.99 -28.25 14.88
N GLY A 3 -25.81 -27.24 15.72
CA GLY A 3 -26.61 -26.01 15.64
C GLY A 3 -25.98 -24.78 16.32
N THR A 4 -24.81 -24.92 16.94
CA THR A 4 -24.12 -23.82 17.63
C THR A 4 -23.03 -23.16 16.78
N ASP A 5 -22.40 -23.88 15.84
CA ASP A 5 -21.34 -23.33 14.97
C ASP A 5 -21.83 -22.26 13.97
N PHE A 6 -23.10 -22.33 13.54
CA PHE A 6 -23.64 -21.34 12.59
C PHE A 6 -24.07 -20.03 13.26
N GLN A 7 -24.37 -20.04 14.57
CA GLN A 7 -24.73 -18.82 15.31
C GLN A 7 -23.50 -18.00 15.70
N GLU A 8 -22.37 -18.66 15.97
CA GLU A 8 -21.11 -18.00 16.32
C GLU A 8 -20.48 -17.29 15.11
N GLY A 9 -20.71 -17.80 13.90
CA GLY A 9 -20.32 -17.13 12.65
C GLY A 9 -21.12 -15.86 12.34
N ASP A 10 -22.42 -15.85 12.62
CA ASP A 10 -23.29 -14.67 12.40
C ASP A 10 -23.06 -13.57 13.46
N GLU A 11 -22.79 -13.91 14.73
CA GLU A 11 -22.49 -12.91 15.78
C GLU A 11 -21.15 -12.18 15.57
N ILE A 12 -20.19 -12.83 14.89
CA ILE A 12 -18.91 -12.21 14.52
C ILE A 12 -19.09 -11.27 13.30
N ASP A 13 -19.98 -11.61 12.36
CA ASP A 13 -20.24 -10.81 11.16
C ASP A 13 -20.98 -9.49 11.49
N ASP A 14 -21.88 -9.52 12.49
CA ASP A 14 -22.67 -8.35 12.94
C ASP A 14 -21.86 -7.23 13.62
N LYS A 15 -20.55 -7.43 13.82
CA LYS A 15 -19.69 -6.51 14.57
C LYS A 15 -18.48 -5.98 13.79
N VAL A 16 -18.39 -6.25 12.49
CA VAL A 16 -17.36 -5.64 11.63
C VAL A 16 -17.86 -4.28 11.15
N ARG A 17 -17.70 -3.25 11.98
CA ARG A 17 -18.03 -1.88 11.58
C ARG A 17 -16.95 -1.34 10.66
N TYR A 18 -17.25 -1.34 9.36
CA TYR A 18 -16.38 -0.77 8.36
C TYR A 18 -16.06 0.71 8.68
N PRO A 19 -14.79 1.14 8.74
CA PRO A 19 -14.49 2.55 8.95
C PRO A 19 -14.66 3.30 7.62
N TRP A 20 -15.89 3.48 7.11
CA TRP A 20 -16.14 4.13 5.81
C TRP A 20 -15.54 5.51 5.71
N ARG A 21 -15.51 6.25 6.82
CA ARG A 21 -14.85 7.57 6.87
C ARG A 21 -13.37 7.48 6.56
N VAL A 22 -12.71 6.39 6.98
CA VAL A 22 -11.29 6.13 6.70
C VAL A 22 -11.10 5.68 5.27
N ILE A 23 -11.94 4.76 4.78
CA ILE A 23 -11.89 4.28 3.40
C ILE A 23 -12.09 5.43 2.41
N VAL A 24 -13.11 6.27 2.62
CA VAL A 24 -13.37 7.45 1.79
C VAL A 24 -12.21 8.44 1.83
N PHE A 25 -11.57 8.63 2.99
CA PHE A 25 -10.39 9.49 3.09
C PHE A 25 -9.18 8.92 2.35
N ILE A 26 -8.92 7.61 2.46
CA ILE A 26 -7.82 6.93 1.76
C ILE A 26 -8.05 7.00 0.25
N VAL A 27 -9.25 6.67 -0.21
CA VAL A 27 -9.61 6.74 -1.63
C VAL A 27 -9.52 8.18 -2.13
N GLY A 28 -10.04 9.16 -1.39
CA GLY A 28 -9.91 10.57 -1.73
C GLY A 28 -8.46 11.04 -1.78
N PHE A 29 -7.62 10.58 -0.85
CA PHE A 29 -6.19 10.89 -0.85
C PHE A 29 -5.49 10.31 -2.10
N VAL A 30 -5.77 9.06 -2.43
CA VAL A 30 -5.23 8.39 -3.63
C VAL A 30 -5.68 9.09 -4.90
N LEU A 31 -6.94 9.52 -4.97
CA LEU A 31 -7.47 10.27 -6.11
C LEU A 31 -6.80 11.64 -6.25
N ILE A 32 -6.61 12.37 -5.15
CA ILE A 32 -5.90 13.66 -5.15
C ILE A 32 -4.46 13.46 -5.62
N PHE A 33 -3.77 12.44 -5.10
CA PHE A 33 -2.40 12.11 -5.51
C PHE A 33 -2.31 11.76 -6.99
N CYS A 34 -3.28 10.99 -7.50
CA CYS A 34 -3.40 10.67 -8.92
C CYS A 34 -3.64 11.93 -9.75
N VAL A 35 -4.52 12.83 -9.31
CA VAL A 35 -4.80 14.12 -9.97
C VAL A 35 -3.59 15.05 -9.96
N ASP A 36 -2.87 15.17 -8.84
CA ASP A 36 -1.62 15.96 -8.75
C ASP A 36 -0.57 15.40 -9.71
N PHE A 37 -0.40 14.08 -9.76
CA PHE A 37 0.55 13.42 -10.65
C PHE A 37 0.17 13.56 -12.13
N LEU A 38 -1.13 13.57 -12.44
CA LEU A 38 -1.67 13.85 -13.76
C LEU A 38 -1.51 15.33 -14.16
N LEU A 39 -1.71 16.26 -13.22
CA LEU A 39 -1.51 17.71 -13.43
C LEU A 39 -0.04 18.06 -13.65
N LEU A 40 0.87 17.30 -13.02
CA LEU A 40 2.32 17.42 -13.22
C LEU A 40 2.80 16.76 -14.53
N SER A 41 1.92 16.03 -15.24
CA SER A 41 2.24 15.46 -16.55
C SER A 41 2.51 16.57 -17.57
N LYS A 42 3.66 16.42 -18.22
CA LYS A 42 4.29 17.40 -19.14
C LYS A 42 3.41 17.78 -20.33
N ASP A 43 2.44 16.94 -20.68
CA ASP A 43 1.62 17.08 -21.89
C ASP A 43 0.35 17.93 -21.71
N VAL A 44 -0.19 18.03 -20.49
CA VAL A 44 -1.42 18.83 -20.24
C VAL A 44 -1.08 20.26 -19.84
N SER A 45 0.07 20.48 -19.21
CA SER A 45 0.53 21.80 -18.84
C SER A 45 1.98 21.93 -19.25
N HIS A 46 2.26 22.82 -20.20
CA HIS A 46 3.60 23.14 -20.71
C HIS A 46 4.45 23.87 -19.64
N ILE A 47 4.42 23.40 -18.39
CA ILE A 47 5.07 23.98 -17.22
C ILE A 47 6.55 23.68 -17.33
N ARG A 48 7.36 24.72 -17.51
CA ARG A 48 8.81 24.59 -17.45
C ARG A 48 9.24 24.13 -16.07
N THR A 49 10.20 23.21 -16.03
CA THR A 49 11.00 22.92 -14.85
C THR A 49 11.46 24.24 -14.22
N CYS A 50 11.29 24.38 -12.91
CA CYS A 50 11.57 25.61 -12.12
C CYS A 50 10.52 26.73 -12.15
N THR A 51 9.30 26.50 -12.66
CA THR A 51 8.19 27.46 -12.52
C THR A 51 7.61 27.44 -11.09
N ALA A 52 7.12 28.57 -10.59
CA ALA A 52 6.48 28.66 -9.27
C ALA A 52 5.31 27.65 -9.08
N ALA A 53 4.59 27.33 -10.17
CA ALA A 53 3.53 26.32 -10.17
C ALA A 53 4.02 24.90 -9.81
N TYR A 54 5.23 24.51 -10.24
CA TYR A 54 5.83 23.22 -9.92
C TYR A 54 6.17 23.12 -8.42
N TRP A 55 6.76 24.18 -7.86
CA TRP A 55 7.06 24.25 -6.43
C TRP A 55 5.79 24.29 -5.58
N VAL A 56 4.73 24.95 -6.04
CA VAL A 56 3.42 24.96 -5.35
C VAL A 56 2.77 23.59 -5.38
N ALA A 57 2.82 22.85 -6.49
CA ALA A 57 2.34 21.47 -6.54
C ALA A 57 3.14 20.54 -5.61
N LEU A 58 4.47 20.67 -5.61
CA LEU A 58 5.36 19.89 -4.76
C LEU A 58 5.15 20.19 -3.26
N VAL A 59 5.09 21.47 -2.89
CA VAL A 59 4.89 21.91 -1.50
C VAL A 59 3.45 21.69 -1.06
N GLY A 60 2.47 21.73 -1.98
CA GLY A 60 1.05 21.49 -1.71
C GLY A 60 0.73 20.06 -1.26
N ILE A 61 1.55 19.09 -1.64
CA ILE A 61 1.42 17.69 -1.21
C ILE A 61 1.80 17.52 0.27
N TYR A 62 2.81 18.26 0.76
CA TYR A 62 3.27 18.15 2.15
C TYR A 62 2.19 18.38 3.23
N PRO A 63 1.37 19.45 3.21
CA PRO A 63 0.32 19.65 4.20
C PRO A 63 -0.76 18.57 4.12
N PHE A 64 -1.01 18.03 2.93
CA PHE A 64 -1.99 16.97 2.72
C PHE A 64 -1.51 15.63 3.29
N VAL A 65 -0.22 15.31 3.12
CA VAL A 65 0.43 14.15 3.77
C VAL A 65 0.39 14.29 5.29
N VAL A 66 0.70 15.47 5.84
CA VAL A 66 0.63 15.71 7.29
C VAL A 66 -0.81 15.56 7.82
N LEU A 67 -1.81 16.02 7.06
CA LEU A 67 -3.21 15.83 7.41
C LEU A 67 -3.62 14.36 7.39
N ALA A 68 -3.21 13.61 6.36
CA ALA A 68 -3.49 12.18 6.24
C ALA A 68 -2.85 11.38 7.39
N ILE A 69 -1.59 11.66 7.74
CA ILE A 69 -0.91 11.05 8.89
C ILE A 69 -1.66 11.38 10.20
N ARG A 70 -2.06 12.65 10.40
CA ARG A 70 -2.83 13.06 11.58
C ARG A 70 -4.20 12.40 11.64
N PHE A 71 -4.87 12.27 10.50
CA PHE A 71 -6.18 11.63 10.41
C PHE A 71 -6.06 10.13 10.72
N GLY A 72 -5.12 9.42 10.09
CA GLY A 72 -4.84 8.02 10.37
C GLY A 72 -4.47 7.78 11.84
N ALA A 73 -3.61 8.63 12.42
CA ALA A 73 -3.25 8.56 13.84
C ALA A 73 -4.46 8.77 14.77
N ARG A 74 -5.42 9.64 14.42
CA ARG A 74 -6.66 9.79 15.18
C ARG A 74 -7.57 8.58 15.03
N SER A 75 -7.76 8.10 13.80
CA SER A 75 -8.60 6.94 13.52
C SER A 75 -8.10 5.68 14.21
N MET A 76 -6.78 5.45 14.26
CA MET A 76 -6.19 4.33 14.99
C MET A 76 -6.43 4.44 16.51
N LYS A 77 -6.31 5.64 17.10
CA LYS A 77 -6.62 5.85 18.52
C LYS A 77 -8.10 5.66 18.85
N GLU A 78 -8.97 6.09 17.94
CA GLU A 78 -10.42 5.91 18.07
C GLU A 78 -10.79 4.42 17.99
N LEU A 79 -10.12 3.67 17.10
CA LEU A 79 -10.30 2.23 16.96
C LEU A 79 -9.78 1.45 18.18
N ASP A 80 -8.60 1.79 18.69
CA ASP A 80 -8.02 1.19 19.90
C ASP A 80 -8.90 1.39 21.13
N ARG A 81 -9.42 2.62 21.31
CA ARG A 81 -10.38 2.91 22.38
C ARG A 81 -11.65 2.07 22.27
N TRP A 82 -12.13 1.83 21.05
CA TRP A 82 -13.32 1.03 20.81
C TRP A 82 -13.10 -0.46 21.08
N HIS A 83 -11.93 -1.01 20.73
CA HIS A 83 -11.54 -2.37 21.12
C HIS A 83 -11.40 -2.51 22.64
N SER A 84 -10.82 -1.50 23.31
CA SER A 84 -10.69 -1.48 24.77
C SER A 84 -12.05 -1.45 25.49
N GLU A 85 -13.03 -0.73 24.94
CA GLU A 85 -14.42 -0.69 25.46
C GLU A 85 -15.18 -2.00 25.25
N ARG A 86 -14.83 -2.79 24.21
CA ARG A 86 -15.40 -4.12 23.97
C ARG A 86 -14.77 -5.24 24.80
N GLY A 87 -13.57 -5.00 25.35
CA GLY A 87 -12.82 -6.03 26.07
C GLY A 87 -12.27 -7.11 25.14
N ASP A 88 -12.02 -6.78 23.87
CA ASP A 88 -11.38 -7.69 22.92
C ASP A 88 -9.97 -8.04 23.44
N GLY A 89 -9.67 -9.34 23.56
CA GLY A 89 -8.36 -9.80 24.01
C GLY A 89 -7.26 -9.36 23.03
N ILE A 90 -6.03 -9.16 23.51
CA ILE A 90 -4.90 -8.83 22.64
C ILE A 90 -4.68 -10.00 21.68
N ILE A 91 -5.08 -9.82 20.41
CA ILE A 91 -4.83 -10.81 19.36
C ILE A 91 -3.35 -10.74 19.00
N GLU A 92 -2.70 -11.90 18.94
CA GLU A 92 -1.29 -12.01 18.59
C GLU A 92 -1.06 -11.52 17.15
N GLY A 93 -0.35 -10.40 16.99
CA GLY A 93 -0.12 -9.71 15.71
C GLY A 93 -0.89 -8.40 15.51
N ASP A 94 -1.61 -7.91 16.53
CA ASP A 94 -2.16 -6.55 16.53
C ASP A 94 -1.11 -5.51 16.95
N LEU A 95 -1.12 -4.35 16.30
CA LEU A 95 -0.22 -3.25 16.61
C LEU A 95 -0.62 -2.68 17.97
N GLN A 96 0.22 -2.81 18.99
CA GLN A 96 -0.02 -2.09 20.25
C GLN A 96 0.03 -0.59 19.98
N VAL A 97 -1.13 0.06 20.03
CA VAL A 97 -1.32 1.49 19.74
C VAL A 97 -0.77 2.33 20.87
N THR A 98 0.55 2.28 21.05
CA THR A 98 1.28 3.11 22.01
C THR A 98 1.51 4.49 21.39
N ALA A 99 1.46 5.55 22.20
CA ALA A 99 1.74 6.92 21.75
C ALA A 99 3.08 7.05 20.99
N LYS A 100 4.07 6.22 21.36
CA LYS A 100 5.35 6.10 20.65
C LYS A 100 5.19 5.45 19.27
N SER A 101 4.55 4.29 19.17
CA SER A 101 4.32 3.58 17.89
C SER A 101 3.55 4.42 16.88
N VAL A 102 2.52 5.14 17.33
CA VAL A 102 1.73 6.06 16.48
C VAL A 102 2.57 7.20 15.88
N THR A 103 3.67 7.58 16.52
CA THR A 103 4.56 8.65 16.04
C THR A 103 5.75 8.11 15.27
N ILE A 104 6.33 6.98 15.71
CA ILE A 104 7.52 6.38 15.11
C ILE A 104 7.19 5.73 13.75
N LEU A 105 6.05 5.06 13.63
CA LEU A 105 5.61 4.41 12.40
C LEU A 105 5.53 5.38 11.20
N PRO A 106 4.82 6.52 11.27
CA PRO A 106 4.78 7.47 10.15
C PRO A 106 6.13 8.15 9.90
N CYS A 107 6.95 8.39 10.93
CA CYS A 107 8.30 8.93 10.75
C CYS A 107 9.20 7.95 9.97
N ALA A 108 9.18 6.66 10.33
CA ALA A 108 9.91 5.62 9.62
C ALA A 108 9.40 5.48 8.17
N ALA A 109 8.09 5.50 7.97
CA ALA A 109 7.49 5.47 6.64
C ALA A 109 7.90 6.66 5.77
N CYS A 110 7.98 7.87 6.34
CA CYS A 110 8.49 9.05 5.62
C CYS A 110 9.97 8.92 5.22
N LEU A 111 10.82 8.41 6.13
CA LEU A 111 12.24 8.20 5.83
C LEU A 111 12.43 7.18 4.71
N ILE A 112 11.71 6.06 4.78
CA ILE A 112 11.73 5.02 3.76
C ILE A 112 11.18 5.56 2.44
N GLY A 113 10.09 6.33 2.46
CA GLY A 113 9.55 6.97 1.27
C GLY A 113 10.53 7.94 0.62
N LEU A 114 11.29 8.71 1.42
CA LEU A 114 12.33 9.60 0.92
C LEU A 114 13.48 8.81 0.28
N LEU A 115 13.96 7.75 0.93
CA LEU A 115 15.01 6.90 0.40
C LEU A 115 14.56 6.17 -0.87
N ALA A 116 13.33 5.64 -0.89
CA ALA A 116 12.73 4.97 -2.04
C ALA A 116 12.57 5.93 -3.21
N GLY A 117 12.11 7.16 -2.96
CA GLY A 117 12.02 8.22 -3.98
C GLY A 117 13.38 8.65 -4.52
N LEU A 118 14.41 8.70 -3.68
CA LEU A 118 15.78 9.02 -4.11
C LEU A 118 16.41 7.90 -4.94
N LEU A 119 16.09 6.65 -4.61
CA LEU A 119 16.55 5.44 -5.32
C LEU A 119 15.72 5.13 -6.58
N GLY A 120 14.58 5.81 -6.78
CA GLY A 120 13.64 5.53 -7.86
C GLY A 120 12.91 4.18 -7.74
N LEU A 121 12.88 3.60 -6.54
CA LEU A 121 12.19 2.35 -6.25
C LEU A 121 10.76 2.68 -5.82
N GLY A 122 9.74 2.20 -6.54
CA GLY A 122 8.34 2.36 -6.13
C GLY A 122 8.14 1.79 -4.72
N GLY A 123 7.85 2.64 -3.73
CA GLY A 123 7.97 2.35 -2.29
C GLY A 123 7.11 1.21 -1.69
N GLY A 124 6.40 0.43 -2.51
CA GLY A 124 5.61 -0.73 -2.07
C GLY A 124 6.47 -1.86 -1.50
N GLU A 125 7.67 -2.08 -2.05
CA GLU A 125 8.59 -3.16 -1.63
C GLU A 125 9.05 -3.00 -0.17
N PHE A 126 9.29 -1.77 0.28
CA PHE A 126 9.71 -1.50 1.66
C PHE A 126 8.55 -1.46 2.66
N THR A 127 7.31 -1.44 2.19
CA THR A 127 6.13 -1.38 3.05
C THR A 127 5.96 -2.70 3.80
N VAL A 128 6.18 -3.86 3.17
CA VAL A 128 6.08 -5.17 3.83
C VAL A 128 7.03 -5.34 5.02
N PRO A 129 8.37 -5.21 4.87
CA PRO A 129 9.28 -5.41 5.99
C PRO A 129 9.04 -4.40 7.13
N LEU A 130 8.65 -3.17 6.78
CA LEU A 130 8.28 -2.16 7.77
C LEU A 130 7.10 -2.63 8.62
N LEU A 131 5.99 -3.06 7.99
CA LEU A 131 4.82 -3.54 8.74
C LEU A 131 5.15 -4.74 9.63
N LEU A 132 6.02 -5.64 9.18
CA LEU A 132 6.47 -6.78 9.98
C LEU A 132 7.31 -6.37 11.20
N GLU A 133 8.20 -5.38 11.05
CA GLU A 133 9.01 -4.87 12.15
C GLU A 133 8.18 -4.19 13.24
N PHE A 134 7.04 -3.60 12.86
CA PHE A 134 6.06 -3.05 13.81
C PHE A 134 5.07 -4.10 14.36
N GLY A 135 5.22 -5.37 14.00
CA GLY A 135 4.47 -6.48 14.59
C GLY A 135 3.10 -6.76 13.95
N PHE A 136 2.83 -6.22 12.75
CA PHE A 136 1.60 -6.55 12.03
C PHE A 136 1.57 -8.01 11.60
N GLN A 137 0.37 -8.60 11.62
CA GLN A 137 0.14 -9.91 11.04
C GLN A 137 0.57 -9.94 9.57
N THR A 138 1.45 -10.87 9.22
CA THR A 138 1.99 -11.08 7.86
C THR A 138 0.92 -11.14 6.79
N ARG A 139 -0.23 -11.76 7.10
CA ARG A 139 -1.39 -11.86 6.20
C ARG A 139 -1.97 -10.50 5.84
N VAL A 140 -2.16 -9.62 6.83
CA VAL A 140 -2.74 -8.28 6.62
C VAL A 140 -1.71 -7.38 5.93
N ALA A 141 -0.45 -7.42 6.37
CA ALA A 141 0.64 -6.66 5.78
C ALA A 141 0.81 -6.96 4.28
N ALA A 142 0.78 -8.24 3.89
CA ALA A 142 0.88 -8.67 2.49
C ALA A 142 -0.35 -8.24 1.66
N ALA A 143 -1.55 -8.28 2.24
CA ALA A 143 -2.76 -7.82 1.55
C ALA A 143 -2.72 -6.30 1.32
N THR A 144 -2.32 -5.53 2.34
CA THR A 144 -2.20 -4.06 2.24
C THR A 144 -1.12 -3.64 1.24
N SER A 145 0.06 -4.25 1.28
CA SER A 145 1.14 -3.92 0.33
C SER A 145 0.75 -4.26 -1.11
N GLY A 146 0.14 -5.42 -1.35
CA GLY A 146 -0.34 -5.81 -2.68
C GLY A 146 -1.38 -4.82 -3.23
N PHE A 147 -2.30 -4.36 -2.38
CA PHE A 147 -3.28 -3.35 -2.77
C PHE A 147 -2.64 -1.99 -3.10
N LEU A 148 -1.67 -1.54 -2.30
CA LEU A 148 -0.94 -0.30 -2.55
C LEU A 148 -0.12 -0.37 -3.86
N THR A 149 0.57 -1.48 -4.11
CA THR A 149 1.30 -1.71 -5.36
C THR A 149 0.34 -1.69 -6.55
N PHE A 150 -0.81 -2.34 -6.45
CA PHE A 150 -1.83 -2.32 -7.51
C PHE A 150 -2.30 -0.90 -7.84
N LEU A 151 -2.65 -0.11 -6.82
CA LEU A 151 -3.09 1.28 -7.00
C LEU A 151 -2.00 2.16 -7.61
N ASN A 152 -0.75 1.98 -7.18
CA ASN A 152 0.39 2.73 -7.70
C ASN A 152 0.61 2.43 -9.19
N THR A 153 0.67 1.15 -9.56
CA THR A 153 0.77 0.72 -10.96
C THR A 153 -0.38 1.24 -11.81
N PHE A 154 -1.62 1.23 -11.29
CA PHE A 154 -2.76 1.79 -12.01
C PHE A 154 -2.60 3.30 -12.29
N SER A 155 -2.14 4.06 -11.28
CA SER A 155 -1.87 5.50 -11.42
C SER A 155 -0.76 5.78 -12.43
N ASP A 156 0.29 4.97 -12.41
CA ASP A 156 1.44 5.10 -13.30
C ASP A 156 1.07 4.80 -14.76
N ILE A 157 0.30 3.73 -14.99
CA ILE A 157 -0.27 3.41 -16.32
C ILE A 157 -1.14 4.57 -16.82
N ALA A 158 -2.04 5.09 -15.99
CA ALA A 158 -2.90 6.22 -16.36
C ALA A 158 -2.07 7.46 -16.73
N HIS A 159 -1.01 7.75 -15.98
CA HIS A 159 -0.09 8.83 -16.27
C HIS A 159 0.62 8.64 -17.60
N TYR A 160 1.21 7.47 -17.86
CA TYR A 160 1.93 7.21 -19.11
C TYR A 160 1.03 7.23 -20.36
N ILE A 161 -0.22 6.81 -20.23
CA ILE A 161 -1.20 6.91 -21.32
C ILE A 161 -1.49 8.37 -21.65
N ILE A 162 -1.66 9.21 -20.61
CA ILE A 162 -1.97 10.64 -20.77
C ILE A 162 -0.75 11.44 -21.22
N ALA A 163 0.46 11.03 -20.83
CA ALA A 163 1.72 11.66 -21.21
C ALA A 163 2.16 11.36 -22.66
N GLY A 164 1.34 10.70 -23.48
CA GLY A 164 1.60 10.47 -24.91
C GLY A 164 2.84 9.63 -25.26
N THR A 165 3.67 9.27 -24.26
CA THR A 165 4.97 8.59 -24.45
C THR A 165 4.86 7.16 -24.99
N MET A 166 3.64 6.62 -25.09
CA MET A 166 3.36 5.24 -25.47
C MET A 166 3.12 5.03 -26.97
N GLU A 167 3.22 6.07 -27.82
CA GLU A 167 2.97 5.94 -29.26
C GLU A 167 3.90 4.95 -30.02
N PRO A 168 5.19 4.76 -29.67
CA PRO A 168 6.04 3.76 -30.34
C PRO A 168 6.19 2.42 -29.60
N PHE A 169 5.83 2.31 -28.32
CA PHE A 169 6.17 1.15 -27.46
C PHE A 169 4.97 0.36 -26.91
N LEU A 170 3.74 0.73 -27.29
CA LEU A 170 2.52 0.07 -26.80
C LEU A 170 2.53 -1.45 -27.06
N GLY A 171 3.09 -1.88 -28.20
CA GLY A 171 3.25 -3.30 -28.52
C GLY A 171 4.17 -4.05 -27.55
N HIS A 172 5.31 -3.46 -27.19
CA HIS A 172 6.24 -4.05 -26.21
C HIS A 172 5.66 -4.04 -24.80
N GLY A 173 4.92 -3.00 -24.43
CA GLY A 173 4.22 -2.93 -23.15
C GLY A 173 3.21 -4.07 -22.98
N ILE A 174 2.42 -4.35 -24.01
CA ILE A 174 1.46 -5.46 -24.01
C ILE A 174 2.19 -6.81 -23.94
N THR A 175 3.27 -7.00 -24.70
CA THR A 175 4.06 -8.24 -24.63
C THR A 175 4.65 -8.46 -23.24
N LEU A 176 5.25 -7.42 -22.63
CA LEU A 176 5.78 -7.51 -21.28
C LEU A 176 4.69 -7.76 -20.24
N PHE A 177 3.50 -7.18 -20.41
CA PHE A 177 2.36 -7.46 -19.55
C PHE A 177 1.97 -8.94 -19.59
N PHE A 178 1.86 -9.54 -20.78
CA PHE A 178 1.55 -10.97 -20.90
C PHE A 178 2.66 -11.85 -20.34
N VAL A 179 3.93 -11.52 -20.60
CA VAL A 179 5.08 -12.25 -20.05
C VAL A 179 5.09 -12.16 -18.51
N ALA A 180 4.85 -10.97 -17.95
CA ALA A 180 4.77 -10.76 -16.51
C ALA A 180 3.56 -11.49 -15.89
N MET A 181 2.41 -11.51 -16.57
CA MET A 181 1.23 -12.23 -16.10
C MET A 181 1.47 -13.74 -16.08
N LEU A 182 2.06 -14.30 -17.14
CA LEU A 182 2.46 -15.71 -17.18
C LEU A 182 3.53 -16.01 -16.13
N GLY A 183 4.50 -15.12 -15.94
CA GLY A 183 5.53 -15.22 -14.92
C GLY A 183 4.95 -15.22 -13.50
N SER A 184 4.01 -14.33 -13.20
CA SER A 184 3.31 -14.27 -11.91
C SER A 184 2.46 -15.51 -11.67
N PHE A 185 1.74 -16.00 -12.68
CA PHE A 185 0.95 -17.23 -12.56
C PHE A 185 1.85 -18.46 -12.34
N ALA A 186 2.94 -18.57 -13.10
CA ALA A 186 3.94 -19.62 -12.91
C ALA A 186 4.61 -19.50 -11.54
N GLY A 187 4.94 -18.30 -11.10
CA GLY A 187 5.53 -18.03 -9.77
C GLY A 187 4.61 -18.45 -8.63
N LEU A 188 3.31 -18.16 -8.72
CA LEU A 188 2.31 -18.62 -7.76
C LEU A 188 2.13 -20.14 -7.80
N ALA A 189 2.06 -20.74 -9.00
CA ALA A 189 1.93 -22.19 -9.16
C ALA A 189 3.14 -22.94 -8.58
N VAL A 190 4.35 -22.44 -8.84
CA VAL A 190 5.61 -22.99 -8.31
C VAL A 190 5.71 -22.75 -6.80
N GLY A 191 5.39 -21.54 -6.32
CA GLY A 191 5.42 -21.19 -4.89
C GLY A 191 4.44 -21.99 -4.04
N ASN A 192 3.28 -22.36 -4.59
CA ASN A 192 2.30 -23.20 -3.91
C ASN A 192 2.67 -24.70 -3.91
N THR A 193 3.72 -25.10 -4.65
CA THR A 193 4.20 -26.48 -4.67
C THR A 193 5.00 -26.79 -3.41
N GLN A 194 4.70 -27.91 -2.72
CA GLN A 194 5.33 -28.27 -1.43
C GLN A 194 6.87 -28.31 -1.47
N PHE A 195 7.46 -28.59 -2.63
CA PHE A 195 8.90 -28.63 -2.85
C PHE A 195 9.60 -27.26 -2.60
N VAL A 196 8.92 -26.15 -2.90
CA VAL A 196 9.47 -24.80 -2.74
C VAL A 196 9.48 -24.39 -1.27
N ARG A 197 8.47 -24.81 -0.49
CA ARG A 197 8.35 -24.50 0.94
C ARG A 197 9.46 -25.14 1.79
N GLU A 198 9.96 -26.32 1.39
CA GLU A 198 11.10 -26.97 2.06
C GLU A 198 12.46 -26.41 1.64
N ARG A 199 12.56 -25.74 0.47
CA ARG A 199 13.82 -25.24 -0.10
C ARG A 199 13.89 -23.72 -0.25
N SER A 200 13.12 -22.97 0.54
CA SER A 200 13.10 -21.50 0.51
C SER A 200 14.50 -20.87 0.58
N PHE A 201 15.43 -21.48 1.32
CA PHE A 201 16.83 -21.05 1.41
C PHE A 201 17.61 -21.14 0.10
N LEU A 202 17.32 -22.12 -0.76
CA LEU A 202 17.98 -22.32 -2.05
C LEU A 202 17.57 -21.25 -3.07
N ILE A 203 16.32 -20.79 -3.00
CA ILE A 203 15.81 -19.73 -3.88
C ILE A 203 16.46 -18.39 -3.53
N ILE A 204 16.57 -18.08 -2.23
CA ILE A 204 17.26 -16.87 -1.76
C ILE A 204 18.73 -16.90 -2.21
N PHE A 205 19.40 -18.05 -2.12
CA PHE A 205 20.79 -18.20 -2.54
C PHE A 205 20.98 -18.04 -4.06
N LEU A 206 20.03 -18.52 -4.87
CA LEU A 206 20.07 -18.44 -6.33
C LEU A 206 19.68 -17.06 -6.87
N VAL A 207 18.86 -16.29 -6.14
CA VAL A 207 18.57 -14.89 -6.48
C VAL A 207 19.72 -13.96 -6.05
N ALA A 208 20.44 -14.31 -4.97
CA ALA A 208 21.56 -13.54 -4.47
C ALA A 208 22.87 -13.74 -5.26
N PHE A 209 22.96 -14.74 -6.13
CA PHE A 209 24.19 -15.14 -6.83
C PHE A 209 23.93 -15.47 -8.31
#